data_AF-A0A379X463-F1
#
_entry.id   AF-A0A379X463-F1
#
_cell.length_a   1.000
_cell.length_b   1.000
_cell.length_c   1.000
_cell.angle_alpha   90.00
_cell.angle_beta   90.00
_cell.angle_gamma   90.00
#
_symmetry.space_group_name_H-M   'P 1'
#
loop_
_entity.id
_entity.type
_entity.pdbx_description
1 polymer ?
#
loop_
_entity_poly.entity_id
_entity_poly.type
_entity_poly.pdbx_seq_one_letter_code
_entity_poly.pdbx_strand_id
1 'polypeptide(L)'
;MSDGHYTLHVQATDRAGNTANSTLGFTVDTQIDGLSVVMLDDAGKDSTDGITNITSPRFEISAREPLQSVTVILNGKIQHTDSGGW
;
A
#
# COMPACT_ATOMS: atom_id res chain seq x y z
N MET A 1 7.81 -13.62 -10.24
CA MET A 1 8.42 -13.85 -8.92
C MET A 1 7.40 -13.42 -7.89
N SER A 2 7.23 -14.18 -6.82
CA SER A 2 6.37 -13.78 -5.70
C SER A 2 7.09 -12.75 -4.83
N ASP A 3 6.37 -12.17 -3.88
CA ASP A 3 6.99 -11.33 -2.87
C ASP A 3 8.01 -12.13 -2.04
N GLY A 4 9.03 -11.45 -1.54
CA GLY A 4 10.08 -12.05 -0.73
C GLY A 4 11.45 -11.40 -0.91
N HIS A 5 12.41 -11.90 -0.13
CA HIS A 5 13.82 -11.49 -0.21
C HIS A 5 14.58 -12.32 -1.24
N TYR A 6 15.41 -11.64 -2.03
CA TYR A 6 16.19 -12.21 -3.10
C TYR A 6 17.64 -11.69 -3.06
N THR A 7 18.54 -12.49 -3.64
CA THR A 7 19.94 -12.11 -3.83
C THR A 7 20.29 -12.26 -5.30
N LEU A 8 20.66 -11.15 -5.94
CA LEU A 8 21.29 -11.17 -7.26
C LEU A 8 22.78 -11.51 -7.10
N HIS A 9 23.23 -12.55 -7.78
CA HIS A 9 24.65 -12.90 -7.89
C HIS A 9 25.16 -12.51 -9.27
N VAL A 10 26.18 -11.66 -9.31
CA VAL A 10 26.85 -11.23 -10.54
C VAL A 10 28.25 -11.82 -10.57
N GLN A 11 28.58 -12.49 -11.68
CA GLN A 11 29.94 -12.92 -12.00
C GLN A 11 30.32 -12.29 -13.33
N ALA A 12 31.49 -11.64 -13.36
CA ALA A 12 32.05 -11.05 -14.56
C ALA A 12 33.39 -11.71 -14.88
N THR A 13 33.72 -11.81 -16.17
CA THR A 13 35.02 -12.26 -16.65
C THR A 13 35.46 -11.33 -17.78
N ASP A 14 36.67 -10.76 -17.67
CA ASP A 14 37.20 -9.91 -18.74
C ASP A 14 37.82 -10.73 -19.88
N ARG A 15 38.27 -10.06 -20.94
CA ARG A 15 38.87 -10.72 -22.11
C ARG A 15 40.20 -11.41 -21.81
N ALA A 16 40.92 -10.98 -20.77
CA ALA A 16 42.16 -11.62 -20.32
C ALA A 16 41.89 -12.85 -19.43
N GLY A 17 40.64 -13.08 -19.02
CA GLY A 17 40.22 -14.19 -18.17
C GLY A 17 40.15 -13.85 -16.68
N ASN A 18 40.29 -12.58 -16.28
CA ASN A 18 40.15 -12.20 -14.87
C ASN A 18 38.67 -12.26 -14.46
N THR A 19 38.38 -12.89 -13.32
CA THR A 19 37.02 -13.00 -12.79
C THR A 19 36.78 -12.11 -11.59
N ALA A 20 35.60 -11.51 -11.49
CA ALA A 20 35.12 -10.81 -10.30
C ALA A 20 33.68 -11.20 -9.98
N ASN A 21 33.29 -11.07 -8.71
CA ASN A 21 31.92 -11.32 -8.25
C ASN A 21 31.37 -10.12 -7.48
N SER A 22 30.04 -9.97 -7.49
CA SER A 22 29.30 -8.99 -6.71
C SER A 22 27.91 -9.51 -6.38
N THR A 23 27.32 -9.06 -5.28
CA THR A 23 25.98 -9.47 -4.84
C THR A 23 25.13 -8.27 -4.46
N LEU A 24 23.84 -8.32 -4.78
CA LEU A 24 22.84 -7.33 -4.36
C LEU A 24 21.63 -8.03 -3.74
N GLY A 25 21.37 -7.74 -2.46
CA GLY A 25 20.13 -8.13 -1.80
C GLY A 25 19.00 -7.16 -2.14
N PHE A 26 17.82 -7.68 -2.43
CA PHE A 26 16.62 -6.88 -2.70
C PHE A 26 15.36 -7.61 -2.25
N THR A 27 14.26 -6.88 -2.11
CA THR A 27 12.94 -7.42 -1.79
C THR A 27 12.02 -7.13 -2.96
N VAL A 28 11.23 -8.13 -3.36
CA VAL A 28 10.04 -7.89 -4.18
C VAL A 28 8.87 -7.80 -3.21
N ASP A 29 8.15 -6.69 -3.27
CA ASP A 29 6.93 -6.47 -2.51
C ASP A 29 5.90 -5.85 -3.45
N THR A 30 4.75 -6.49 -3.58
CA THR A 30 3.68 -6.09 -4.51
C THR A 30 2.33 -5.93 -3.84
N GLN A 31 2.28 -6.12 -2.52
CA GLN A 31 1.04 -6.06 -1.75
C GLN A 31 1.00 -4.78 -0.93
N ILE A 32 -0.22 -4.32 -0.65
CA ILE A 32 -0.41 -3.34 0.42
C ILE A 32 -0.73 -4.11 1.71
N ASP A 33 0.06 -3.91 2.76
CA ASP A 33 -0.22 -4.56 4.05
C ASP A 33 -1.34 -3.85 4.82
N GLY A 34 -2.39 -4.61 5.15
CA GLY A 34 -3.42 -4.21 6.11
C GLY A 34 -4.25 -2.99 5.71
N LEU A 35 -4.46 -2.75 4.41
CA LEU A 35 -5.38 -1.72 3.94
C LEU A 35 -6.78 -1.96 4.53
N SER A 36 -7.32 -0.93 5.18
CA SER A 36 -8.64 -0.98 5.79
C SER A 36 -9.41 0.33 5.60
N VAL A 37 -10.74 0.21 5.59
CA VAL A 37 -11.67 1.34 5.58
C VAL A 37 -12.67 1.12 6.70
N VAL A 38 -12.82 2.13 7.56
CA VAL A 38 -13.75 2.10 8.68
C VAL A 38 -14.73 3.26 8.52
N MET A 39 -16.01 2.99 8.72
CA MET A 39 -17.03 4.03 8.82
C MET A 39 -17.04 4.56 10.26
N LEU A 40 -16.66 5.82 10.46
CA LEU A 40 -16.58 6.42 11.80
C LEU A 40 -17.96 6.84 12.32
N ASP A 41 -18.85 7.16 11.39
CA ASP A 41 -20.17 7.72 11.67
C ASP A 41 -21.29 6.72 11.29
N ASP A 42 -21.12 5.45 11.66
CA ASP A 42 -22.13 4.38 11.51
C ASP A 42 -23.25 4.55 12.54
N ALA A 43 -24.19 5.45 12.22
CA ALA A 43 -25.23 5.91 13.10
C ALA A 43 -26.60 5.37 12.68
N GLY A 44 -26.94 4.21 13.20
CA GLY A 44 -28.22 3.55 12.93
C GLY A 44 -28.77 2.87 14.17
N LYS A 45 -29.51 1.79 13.94
CA LYS A 45 -29.95 0.90 15.03
C LYS A 45 -28.80 0.02 15.53
N ASP A 46 -27.91 -0.35 14.62
CA ASP A 46 -26.64 -1.02 14.89
C ASP A 46 -25.52 -0.03 14.55
N SER A 47 -24.37 -0.16 15.21
CA SER A 47 -23.22 0.73 15.03
C SER A 47 -22.09 0.08 14.22
N THR A 48 -22.36 -1.07 13.62
CA THR A 48 -21.39 -1.85 12.84
C THR A 48 -21.99 -2.49 11.58
N ASP A 49 -23.20 -2.09 11.18
CA ASP A 49 -23.90 -2.62 10.01
C ASP A 49 -23.73 -1.75 8.75
N GLY A 50 -23.04 -0.60 8.86
CA GLY A 50 -22.80 0.33 7.78
C GLY A 50 -24.02 1.18 7.39
N ILE A 51 -25.01 1.31 8.28
CA ILE A 51 -26.23 2.10 8.06
C ILE A 51 -26.21 3.37 8.91
N THR A 52 -26.10 4.52 8.24
CA THR A 52 -26.10 5.83 8.90
C THR A 52 -27.28 6.71 8.52
N ASN A 53 -27.75 7.53 9.47
CA ASN A 53 -28.62 8.68 9.21
C ASN A 53 -27.85 10.01 9.07
N ILE A 54 -26.52 10.00 9.16
CA ILE A 54 -25.66 11.17 9.00
C ILE A 54 -25.42 11.42 7.50
N THR A 55 -25.79 12.60 7.02
CA THR A 55 -25.75 12.94 5.58
C THR A 55 -24.34 13.25 5.05
N SER A 56 -23.38 13.43 5.95
CA SER A 56 -21.95 13.63 5.65
C SER A 56 -21.09 12.73 6.55
N PRO A 57 -21.10 11.40 6.35
CA PRO A 57 -20.35 10.49 7.19
C PRO A 57 -18.85 10.60 6.93
N ARG A 58 -18.06 10.37 7.98
CA ARG A 58 -16.60 10.27 7.89
C ARG A 58 -16.17 8.82 7.82
N PHE A 59 -15.05 8.63 7.12
CA PHE A 59 -14.37 7.36 6.99
C PHE A 59 -12.92 7.53 7.40
N GLU A 60 -12.38 6.49 8.00
CA GLU A 60 -10.94 6.36 8.21
C GLU A 60 -10.39 5.35 7.22
N ILE A 61 -9.30 5.71 6.55
CA ILE A 61 -8.57 4.82 5.65
C ILE A 61 -7.17 4.68 6.24
N SER A 62 -6.73 3.45 6.46
CA SER A 62 -5.41 3.16 7.03
C SER A 62 -4.78 1.95 6.37
N ALA A 63 -3.46 1.85 6.48
CA ALA A 63 -2.65 0.69 6.12
C ALA A 63 -1.57 0.50 7.19
N ARG A 64 -0.96 -0.69 7.25
CA ARG A 64 0.14 -0.98 8.18
C ARG A 64 1.49 -0.47 7.68
N GLU A 65 1.49 0.21 6.55
CA GLU A 65 2.66 0.78 5.90
C GLU A 65 2.35 2.14 5.26
N PRO A 66 3.37 2.96 4.94
CA PRO A 66 3.17 4.25 4.28
C PRO A 66 2.63 4.08 2.85
N LEU A 67 1.53 4.76 2.55
CA LEU A 67 0.95 4.79 1.21
C LEU A 67 1.52 5.95 0.40
N GLN A 68 1.84 5.71 -0.88
CA GLN A 68 2.28 6.76 -1.79
C GLN A 68 1.13 7.65 -2.26
N SER A 69 -0.05 7.07 -2.47
CA SER A 69 -1.25 7.80 -2.91
C SER A 69 -2.51 7.08 -2.44
N VAL A 70 -3.56 7.86 -2.16
CA VAL A 70 -4.89 7.36 -1.84
C VAL A 70 -5.90 8.09 -2.73
N THR A 71 -6.70 7.33 -3.47
CA THR A 71 -7.81 7.87 -4.26
C THR A 71 -9.10 7.32 -3.73
N VAL A 72 -10.02 8.19 -3.31
CA VAL A 72 -11.34 7.79 -2.85
C VAL A 72 -12.35 8.04 -3.96
N ILE A 73 -13.19 7.06 -4.28
CA ILE A 73 -14.23 7.19 -5.30
C ILE A 73 -15.58 6.90 -4.64
N LEU A 74 -16.43 7.92 -4.52
CA LEU A 74 -17.78 7.80 -3.97
C LEU A 74 -18.80 8.08 -5.06
N ASN A 75 -19.59 7.07 -5.44
CA ASN A 75 -20.58 7.15 -6.52
C ASN A 75 -20.00 7.72 -7.84
N GLY A 76 -18.77 7.32 -8.18
CA GLY A 76 -18.05 7.79 -9.37
C GLY A 76 -17.45 9.20 -9.24
N LYS A 77 -17.65 9.90 -8.13
CA LYS A 77 -16.94 11.15 -7.83
C LYS A 77 -15.64 10.85 -7.12
N ILE A 78 -14.56 11.32 -7.72
CA ILE A 78 -13.22 11.21 -7.15
C ILE A 78 -13.06 12.29 -6.08
N GLN A 79 -12.62 11.86 -4.90
CA GLN A 79 -12.09 12.72 -3.84
C GLN A 79 -10.58 12.43 -3.77
N HIS A 80 -9.77 13.41 -4.17
CA HIS A 80 -8.33 13.36 -3.94
C HIS A 80 -8.05 13.77 -2.49
N THR A 81 -7.24 12.98 -1.79
CA THR A 81 -6.67 13.35 -0.50
C THR A 81 -5.15 13.33 -0.66
N ASP A 82 -4.51 14.49 -0.68
CA ASP A 82 -3.05 14.56 -0.67
C ASP A 82 -2.54 14.09 0.70
N SER A 83 -1.58 13.16 0.68
CA SER A 83 -0.99 12.51 1.87
C SER A 83 0.02 13.42 2.60
N GLY A 84 -0.39 14.66 2.91
CA GLY A 84 0.49 15.68 3.48
C GLY A 84 -0.10 16.37 4.70
N GLY A 85 -0.04 15.70 5.85
CA GLY A 85 -0.21 16.33 7.17
C GLY A 85 -1.47 15.93 7.92
N TRP A 86 -1.28 15.05 8.91
CA TRP A 86 -2.09 15.00 10.13
C TRP A 86 -1.33 15.73 11.24
#